data_AF-A0A143YGG3-F1
#
_entry.id   AF-A0A143YGG3-F1
#
_cell.length_a   1.000
_cell.length_b   1.000
_cell.length_c   1.000
_cell.angle_alpha   90.00
_cell.angle_beta   90.00
_cell.angle_gamma   90.00
#
_symmetry.space_group_name_H-M   'P 1'
#
loop_
_entity.id
_entity.type
_entity.pdbx_description
1 polymer ?
#
loop_
_entity_poly.entity_id
_entity_poly.type
_entity_poly.pdbx_seq_one_letter_code
_entity_poly.pdbx_strand_id
1 'polypeptide(L)' 'MNIPEKTFLLYAEESTINNDLRPFLNRKPEEALQAEFCSDYQEKVVEAYPVEKDGKVLLPFRRIFFTLYCI' A
#
# COMPACT_ATOMS: atom_id res chain seq x y z
N MET A 1 -18.79 -5.19 -15.15
CA MET A 1 -18.42 -6.11 -14.05
C MET A 1 -17.86 -5.25 -12.95
N ASN A 2 -18.69 -4.94 -11.95
CA ASN A 2 -18.44 -3.91 -10.95
C ASN A 2 -17.57 -4.52 -9.84
N ILE A 3 -16.26 -4.29 -9.89
CA ILE A 3 -15.38 -4.65 -8.78
C ILE A 3 -15.61 -3.58 -7.71
N PRO A 4 -16.17 -3.94 -6.54
CA PRO A 4 -16.50 -2.95 -5.54
C PRO A 4 -15.20 -2.32 -5.04
N GLU A 5 -15.18 -0.99 -4.93
CA GLU A 5 -14.07 -0.17 -4.41
C GLU A 5 -13.47 -0.74 -3.10
N LYS A 6 -14.26 -1.53 -2.35
CA LYS A 6 -13.85 -2.26 -1.15
C LYS A 6 -12.80 -3.36 -1.35
N THR A 7 -12.65 -3.94 -2.54
CA THR A 7 -11.62 -4.98 -2.77
C THR A 7 -10.22 -4.40 -2.73
N PHE A 8 -10.06 -3.13 -3.13
CA PHE A 8 -8.78 -2.44 -3.03
C PHE A 8 -8.38 -2.17 -1.57
N LEU A 9 -9.37 -1.77 -0.77
CA LEU A 9 -9.20 -1.51 0.66
C LEU A 9 -8.80 -2.78 1.43
N LEU A 10 -9.40 -3.93 1.12
CA LEU A 10 -9.08 -5.19 1.82
C LEU A 10 -7.67 -5.74 1.52
N TYR A 11 -7.14 -5.54 0.31
CA TYR A 11 -5.78 -6.00 -0.02
C TYR A 11 -4.70 -5.01 0.42
N ALA A 12 -4.99 -3.71 0.42
CA ALA A 12 -4.05 -2.68 0.85
C ALA A 12 -3.97 -2.55 2.38
N GLU A 13 -5.06 -2.76 3.12
CA GLU A 13 -5.03 -2.66 4.58
C GLU A 13 -4.23 -3.80 5.25
N GLU A 14 -4.43 -5.07 4.87
CA GLU A 14 -3.74 -6.16 5.59
C GLU A 14 -2.27 -6.32 5.21
N SER A 15 -1.86 -6.03 3.97
CA SER A 15 -0.49 -6.23 3.51
C SER A 15 0.39 -4.98 3.65
N THR A 16 -0.13 -3.80 3.30
CA THR A 16 0.69 -2.57 3.22
C THR A 16 0.89 -1.93 4.60
N ILE A 17 -0.11 -2.03 5.49
CA ILE A 17 0.02 -1.53 6.86
C ILE A 17 1.11 -2.30 7.62
N ASN A 18 1.25 -3.60 7.31
CA ASN A 18 1.97 -4.52 8.18
C ASN A 18 3.49 -4.47 8.14
N ASN A 19 4.13 -4.00 7.06
CA ASN A 19 5.59 -4.07 6.96
C ASN A 19 6.30 -2.72 7.08
N ASP A 20 5.79 -1.65 6.45
CA ASP A 20 6.52 -0.37 6.37
C ASP A 20 5.75 0.86 6.90
N LEU A 21 4.43 0.80 7.02
CA LEU A 21 3.61 1.96 7.45
C LEU A 21 3.48 2.09 8.97
N ARG A 22 3.44 0.97 9.70
CA ARG A 22 3.44 0.90 11.19
C ARG A 22 4.43 1.84 11.88
N PRO A 23 5.72 1.94 11.50
CA PRO A 23 6.65 2.85 12.17
C PRO A 23 6.31 4.35 11.98
N PHE A 24 5.51 4.72 10.99
CA PHE A 24 5.02 6.09 10.80
C PHE A 24 3.77 6.37 11.63
N LEU A 25 2.86 5.39 11.70
CA LEU A 25 1.66 5.46 12.54
C LEU A 25 2.00 5.49 14.02
N ASN A 26 2.97 4.67 14.45
CA ASN A 26 3.41 4.61 15.86
C ASN A 26 4.07 5.92 16.35
N ARG A 27 4.49 6.82 15.45
CA ARG A 27 5.00 8.16 15.83
C ARG A 27 3.87 9.15 16.14
N LYS A 28 2.62 8.81 15.83
CA LYS A 28 1.42 9.62 16.07
C LYS A 28 0.58 8.94 17.16
N PRO A 29 0.72 9.30 18.44
CA PRO A 29 0.05 8.59 19.53
C PRO A 29 -1.46 8.81 19.56
N GLU A 30 -1.96 9.84 18.87
CA GLU A 30 -3.39 10.16 18.82
C GLU A 30 -4.06 9.48 17.63
N GLU A 31 -5.16 8.77 17.90
CA GLU A 31 -5.92 8.00 16.92
C GLU A 31 -6.48 8.88 15.80
N ALA A 32 -6.91 10.10 16.11
CA ALA A 32 -7.40 11.07 15.12
C ALA A 32 -6.29 11.47 14.11
N LEU A 33 -5.05 11.64 14.56
CA LEU A 33 -3.91 11.96 13.71
C LEU A 33 -3.46 10.78 12.84
N GLN A 34 -3.71 9.55 13.29
CA GLN A 34 -3.49 8.35 12.48
C GLN A 34 -4.53 8.25 11.37
N ALA A 35 -5.81 8.49 11.69
CA ALA A 35 -6.90 8.46 10.72
C ALA A 35 -6.73 9.53 9.61
N GLU A 36 -6.38 10.76 9.99
CA GLU A 36 -6.06 11.84 9.04
C GLU A 36 -4.90 11.44 8.12
N PHE A 37 -3.81 10.91 8.70
CA PHE A 37 -2.66 10.45 7.92
C PHE A 37 -3.01 9.32 6.95
N CYS A 38 -3.83 8.36 7.36
CA CYS A 38 -4.28 7.28 6.48
C CYS A 38 -5.14 7.81 5.32
N SER A 39 -6.02 8.77 5.58
CA SER A 39 -6.84 9.42 4.54
C SER A 39 -5.96 10.12 3.50
N ASP A 40 -5.03 10.96 3.95
CA ASP A 40 -4.08 11.67 3.08
C ASP A 40 -3.18 10.70 2.30
N TYR A 41 -2.75 9.62 2.94
CA TYR A 41 -1.93 8.60 2.30
C TYR A 41 -2.71 7.87 1.21
N GLN A 42 -3.97 7.53 1.47
CA GLN A 42 -4.84 6.86 0.51
C GLN A 42 -5.07 7.71 -0.74
N GLU A 43 -5.35 9.00 -0.60
CA GLU A 43 -5.54 9.91 -1.73
C GLU A 43 -4.30 9.92 -2.66
N LYS A 44 -3.11 10.05 -2.06
CA LYS A 44 -1.84 10.05 -2.80
C LYS A 44 -1.54 8.71 -3.47
N VAL A 45 -1.91 7.60 -2.83
CA VAL A 45 -1.73 6.26 -3.41
C VAL A 45 -2.64 6.05 -4.62
N VAL A 46 -3.90 6.48 -4.55
CA VAL A 46 -4.86 6.38 -5.66
C VAL A 46 -4.42 7.25 -6.84
N GLU A 47 -3.90 8.45 -6.58
CA GLU A 47 -3.34 9.32 -7.62
C GLU A 47 -2.11 8.69 -8.30
N ALA A 48 -1.19 8.13 -7.50
CA ALA A 48 0.05 7.56 -8.02
C ALA A 48 -0.13 6.21 -8.74
N TYR A 49 -1.15 5.44 -8.35
CA TYR A 49 -1.39 4.09 -8.87
C TYR A 49 -2.85 3.94 -9.33
N PRO A 50 -3.19 4.41 -10.54
CA PRO A 50 -4.54 4.32 -11.06
C PRO A 50 -4.96 2.86 -11.29
N VAL A 51 -6.28 2.64 -11.26
CA VAL A 51 -6.89 1.34 -11.51
C VAL A 51 -6.85 1.01 -13.00
N GLU A 52 -6.41 -0.19 -13.32
CA GLU A 52 -6.36 -0.75 -14.68
C GLU A 52 -7.75 -1.15 -15.18
N LYS A 53 -7.86 -1.44 -16.48
CA LYS A 53 -9.14 -1.81 -17.14
C LYS A 53 -9.83 -3.04 -16.53
N ASP A 54 -9.09 -3.88 -15.81
CA ASP A 54 -9.57 -5.07 -15.13
C ASP A 54 -9.92 -4.84 -13.65
N GLY A 55 -9.90 -3.58 -13.19
CA GLY A 55 -10.23 -3.17 -11.82
C GLY A 55 -9.15 -3.46 -10.79
N LYS A 56 -7.93 -3.82 -11.22
CA LYS A 56 -6.77 -4.04 -10.35
C LYS A 56 -5.81 -2.86 -10.41
N VAL A 57 -4.87 -2.80 -9.48
CA VAL A 57 -3.79 -1.80 -9.49
C VAL A 57 -2.45 -2.51 -9.55
N LEU A 58 -1.52 -1.93 -10.29
CA LEU A 58 -0.17 -2.44 -10.46
C LEU A 58 0.80 -1.75 -9.48
N LEU A 59 1.13 -2.43 -8.38
CA LEU A 59 2.13 -1.95 -7.43
C LEU A 59 3.53 -2.48 -7.81
N PRO A 60 4.52 -1.61 -8.08
CA PRO A 60 5.86 -2.04 -8.46
C PRO A 60 6.66 -2.52 -7.25
N PHE A 61 6.99 -3.81 -7.19
CA PHE A 61 7.87 -4.37 -6.16
C PHE A 61 9.27 -4.65 -6.73
N ARG A 62 10.19 -3.70 -6.56
CA ARG A 62 11.56 -3.82 -7.06
C ARG A 62 12.36 -4.79 -6.19
N ARG A 63 12.82 -5.90 -6.77
CA ARG A 63 13.66 -6.90 -6.10
C ARG A 63 15.04 -6.93 -6.73
N ILE A 64 16.07 -7.04 -5.89
CA ILE A 64 17.44 -7.30 -6.32
C ILE A 64 17.73 -8.77 -6.03
N PHE A 65 18.23 -9.50 -7.03
CA PHE A 65 18.62 -10.89 -6.91
C PHE A 65 20.13 -11.00 -7.06
N PHE A 66 20.78 -11.69 -6.13
CA PHE A 66 22.22 -11.97 -6.18
C PHE A 66 22.45 -13.47 -6.31
N THR A 67 23.47 -13.85 -7.06
CA THR A 67 23.95 -15.24 -7.13
C THR A 67 25.46 -15.21 -7.01
N LEU A 68 25.99 -16.00 -6.08
CA LEU A 68 27.41 -16.21 -5.91
C LEU A 68 27.76 -17.56 -6.56
N TYR A 69 28.62 -17.56 -7.55
CA TYR A 69 29.20 -18.79 -8.10
C TYR A 69 30.64 -18.92 -7.60
N CYS A 70 30.93 -20.04 -6.95
CA CYS A 70 32.28 -20.42 -6.54
C CYS A 70 32.90 -21.25 -7.66
N ILE A 71 34.12 -20.89 -8.08
CA ILE A 71 34.98 -21.71 -8.93
C ILE A 71 35.79 -22.65 -8.04
#